data_AF-A0A359E274-F1
#
_entry.id   AF-A0A359E274-F1
#
_cell.length_a   1.000
_cell.length_b   1.000
_cell.length_c   1.000
_cell.angle_alpha   90.00
_cell.angle_beta   90.00
_cell.angle_gamma   90.00
#
_symmetry.space_group_name_H-M   'P 1'
#
loop_
_entity.id
_entity.type
_entity.pdbx_description
1 polymer ?
#
loop_
_entity_poly.entity_id
_entity_poly.type
_entity_poly.pdbx_seq_one_letter_code
_entity_poly.pdbx_strand_id
1 'polypeptide(L)' 'MHSKVVKIEIAAVDEDVNSIIEIIQQTASTGSRGDGIIFVMPIENMIRIRDGEGGSKVIE' A
#
# COMPACT_ATOMS: atom_id res chain seq x y z
N MET A 1 -23.04 -5.03 -10.40
CA MET A 1 -21.79 -5.81 -10.49
C MET A 1 -21.07 -5.70 -9.16
N HIS A 2 -21.18 -6.69 -8.27
CA HIS A 2 -20.28 -6.77 -7.12
C HIS A 2 -19.00 -7.46 -7.61
N SER A 3 -17.99 -6.69 -7.98
CA SER A 3 -16.67 -7.26 -8.24
C SER A 3 -16.14 -7.78 -6.90
N LYS A 4 -15.84 -9.08 -6.79
CA LYS A 4 -15.22 -9.68 -5.58
C LYS A 4 -13.73 -9.35 -5.53
N VAL A 5 -13.39 -8.06 -5.51
CA VAL A 5 -12.00 -7.60 -5.42
C VAL A 5 -11.84 -6.93 -4.06
N VAL A 6 -10.81 -7.34 -3.33
CA VAL A 6 -10.44 -6.70 -2.05
C VAL A 6 -9.54 -5.52 -2.36
N LYS A 7 -9.83 -4.36 -1.75
CA LYS A 7 -8.92 -3.22 -1.76
C LYS A 7 -8.04 -3.30 -0.52
N ILE A 8 -6.72 -3.24 -0.73
CA ILE A 8 -5.72 -3.15 0.32
C ILE A 8 -5.08 -1.76 0.21
N GLU A 9 -5.01 -1.03 1.31
CA GLU A 9 -4.31 0.26 1.40
C GLU A 9 -3.16 0.12 2.40
N ILE A 10 -1.97 0.48 1.95
CA ILE A 10 -0.73 0.37 2.73
C ILE A 10 -0.06 1.74 2.67
N ALA A 11 0.18 2.35 3.83
CA ALA A 11 1.07 3.49 3.95
C ALA A 11 2.45 2.96 4.36
N ALA A 12 3.49 3.40 3.67
CA ALA A 12 4.85 2.96 3.88
C ALA A 12 5.82 4.13 3.72
N VAL A 13 7.02 3.99 4.27
CA VAL A 13 8.14 4.87 3.97
C VAL A 13 8.68 4.57 2.57
N ASP A 14 9.26 5.57 1.90
CA ASP A 14 9.68 5.47 0.49
C ASP A 14 10.66 4.31 0.22
N GLU A 15 11.51 3.98 1.19
CA GLU A 15 12.50 2.90 1.10
C GLU A 15 11.86 1.49 1.00
N ASP A 16 10.66 1.30 1.55
CA ASP A 16 9.97 0.01 1.55
C ASP A 16 9.05 -0.19 0.36
N VAL A 17 8.69 0.88 -0.37
CA VAL A 17 7.67 0.86 -1.44
C VAL A 17 7.97 -0.22 -2.48
N ASN A 18 9.21 -0.29 -2.97
CA ASN A 18 9.57 -1.26 -4.01
C ASN A 18 9.50 -2.70 -3.50
N SER A 19 9.94 -2.96 -2.26
CA SER A 19 9.88 -4.29 -1.67
C SER A 19 8.43 -4.76 -1.49
N ILE A 20 7.55 -3.87 -1.03
CA ILE A 20 6.11 -4.15 -0.89
C ILE A 20 5.49 -4.49 -2.25
N ILE A 21 5.79 -3.71 -3.28
CA ILE A 21 5.29 -3.96 -4.65
C ILE A 21 5.73 -5.34 -5.15
N GLU A 22 7.01 -5.69 -4.99
CA GLU A 22 7.54 -6.98 -5.42
C GLU A 22 6.85 -8.15 -4.71
N ILE A 23 6.68 -8.06 -3.39
CA ILE A 23 6.02 -9.09 -2.59
C ILE A 23 4.57 -9.26 -3.04
N ILE A 24 3.82 -8.17 -3.19
CA ILE A 24 2.41 -8.23 -3.63
C ILE A 24 2.32 -8.85 -5.03
N GLN A 25 3.18 -8.44 -5.98
CA GLN A 25 3.15 -9.02 -7.33
C GLN A 25 3.44 -10.52 -7.32
N GLN A 26 4.47 -10.95 -6.59
CA GLN A 26 4.86 -12.36 -6.51
C GLN A 26 3.79 -13.24 -5.85
N THR A 27 3.11 -12.72 -4.83
CA THR A 27 2.15 -13.50 -4.04
C THR A 27 0.74 -13.48 -4.61
N ALA A 28 0.32 -12.36 -5.22
CA ALA A 28 -1.03 -12.18 -5.74
C ALA A 28 -1.18 -12.58 -7.22
N SER A 29 -0.09 -12.71 -7.97
CA SER A 29 -0.19 -13.09 -9.39
C SER A 29 -0.55 -14.57 -9.56
N THR A 30 -1.61 -14.82 -10.33
CA THR A 30 -2.04 -16.14 -10.76
C THR A 30 -1.70 -16.41 -12.24
N GLY A 31 -1.25 -15.37 -12.95
CA GLY A 31 -1.01 -15.42 -14.40
C GLY A 31 -2.29 -15.31 -15.25
N SER A 32 -3.44 -15.09 -14.61
CA SER A 32 -4.74 -14.96 -15.27
C SER A 32 -5.18 -13.49 -15.36
N ARG A 33 -6.06 -13.21 -16.33
CA ARG A 33 -6.67 -11.87 -16.42
C ARG A 33 -7.53 -11.61 -15.17
N GLY A 34 -7.21 -10.54 -14.45
CA GLY A 34 -7.98 -10.10 -13.29
C GLY A 34 -7.23 -10.12 -11.96
N ASP A 35 -5.93 -10.44 -11.94
CA ASP A 35 -5.07 -10.42 -10.74
C ASP A 35 -5.08 -9.05 -10.00
N GLY A 36 -5.45 -7.97 -10.70
CA GLY A 36 -5.62 -6.65 -10.12
C GLY A 36 -4.57 -5.66 -10.60
N ILE A 37 -4.49 -4.53 -9.91
CA ILE A 37 -3.59 -3.43 -10.23
C ILE A 37 -3.08 -2.83 -8.92
N ILE A 38 -1.79 -2.55 -8.84
CA ILE A 38 -1.18 -1.80 -7.74
C ILE A 38 -1.05 -0.35 -8.18
N PHE A 39 -1.51 0.58 -7.34
CA PHE A 39 -1.29 2.00 -7.51
C PHE A 39 -0.36 2.50 -6.41
N VAL A 40 0.58 3.36 -6.78
CA VAL A 40 1.48 4.04 -5.83
C VAL A 40 1.17 5.53 -5.89
N MET A 41 0.89 6.11 -4.74
CA MET A 41 0.60 7.53 -4.59
C MET A 41 1.42 8.11 -3.45
N PRO A 42 2.06 9.28 -3.62
CA PRO A 42 2.79 9.93 -2.54
C PRO A 42 1.83 10.40 -1.45
N ILE A 43 2.22 10.23 -0.19
CA ILE A 43 1.54 10.80 0.97
C ILE A 43 2.33 12.02 1.41
N GLU A 44 1.78 13.22 1.17
CA GLU A 44 2.47 14.47 1.52
C GLU A 44 2.50 14.74 3.02
N ASN A 45 1.52 14.22 3.78
CA ASN A 45 1.45 14.40 5.22
C ASN A 45 0.73 13.24 5.91
N MET A 46 1.17 12.91 7.12
CA MET A 46 0.59 11.87 7.98
C MET A 46 0.55 12.36 9.42
N ILE A 47 -0.54 12.08 10.13
CA ILE A 47 -0.74 12.46 11.53
C ILE A 47 -1.29 11.26 12.31
N ARG A 48 -0.64 10.91 13.42
CA ARG A 48 -1.09 9.88 14.35
C ARG A 48 -2.15 10.46 15.30
N ILE A 49 -3.35 9.89 15.31
CA ILE A 49 -4.48 10.45 16.11
C ILE A 49 -4.20 10.43 17.62
N ARG A 50 -3.48 9.43 18.11
CA ARG A 50 -3.28 9.21 19.56
C ARG A 50 -2.55 10.36 20.25
N ASP A 51 -1.50 10.87 19.61
CA ASP A 51 -0.52 11.81 20.20
C ASP A 51 -0.28 13.04 19.31
N GLY A 52 -0.83 13.07 18.09
CA GLY A 52 -0.70 14.19 17.15
C GLY A 52 0.65 14.25 16.44
N GLU A 53 1.50 13.23 16.59
CA GLU A 53 2.79 13.18 15.91
C GLU A 53 2.61 13.08 14.39
N GLY A 54 3.50 13.74 13.64
CA GLY A 54 3.41 13.84 12.19
C GLY A 54 4.69 13.44 11.45
N GLY A 55 4.55 13.25 10.14
CA GLY A 55 5.65 12.91 9.24
C GLY A 55 6.01 11.41 9.23
N SER A 56 7.15 11.08 8.61
CA SER A 56 7.59 9.68 8.40
C SER A 56 7.78 8.87 9.68
N LYS A 57 8.08 9.54 10.81
CA LYS A 57 8.20 8.92 12.14
C LYS A 57 6.90 8.27 12.64
N VAL A 58 5.76 8.54 11.99
CA VAL A 58 4.48 7.94 12.35
C VAL A 58 4.41 6.46 11.94
N ILE A 59 5.22 6.03 10.97
CA ILE A 59 5.23 4.65 10.46
C ILE A 59 6.30 3.78 11.14
N GLU A 60 7.29 4.40 11.80
CA GLU A 60 8.20 3.73 12.76
C GLU A 60 7.44 3.29 14.04
#